data_AF-A0A842TD40-F1
#
_entry.id   AF-A0A842TD40-F1
#
_cell.length_a   1.000
_cell.length_b   1.000
_cell.length_c   1.000
_cell.angle_alpha   90.00
_cell.angle_beta   90.00
_cell.angle_gamma   90.00
#
_symmetry.space_group_name_H-M   'P 1'
#
loop_
_entity.id
_entity.type
_entity.pdbx_description
1 polymer ?
#
loop_
_entity_poly.entity_id
_entity_poly.type
_entity_poly.pdbx_seq_one_letter_code
_entity_poly.pdbx_strand_id
1 'polypeptide(L)'
;MVEINVIKKDLTKEKFKPEKIIKSLKEAGASDQLAKKIAEEVTEEISKVSTKKIRDLIIDRLKVINTEAKESWENYEQYNKVRT
;
A
#
# COMPACT_ATOMS: atom_id res chain seq x y z
N MET A 1 -9.87 -9.42 6.53
CA MET A 1 -8.66 -9.48 5.67
C MET A 1 -8.74 -8.32 4.71
N VAL A 2 -7.71 -7.48 4.62
CA VAL A 2 -7.70 -6.34 3.68
C VAL A 2 -7.42 -6.91 2.28
N GLU A 3 -8.32 -6.68 1.33
CA GLU A 3 -8.10 -7.07 -0.07
C GLU A 3 -7.27 -6.01 -0.77
N ILE A 4 -6.08 -6.40 -1.24
CA ILE A 4 -5.18 -5.52 -1.98
C ILE A 4 -5.62 -5.52 -3.45
N ASN A 5 -5.95 -4.34 -3.98
CA ASN A 5 -6.28 -4.15 -5.38
C ASN A 5 -5.15 -3.37 -6.08
N VAL A 6 -4.82 -3.76 -7.30
CA VAL A 6 -3.87 -3.06 -8.17
C VAL A 6 -4.60 -2.39 -9.32
N ILE A 7 -4.04 -1.28 -9.80
CA ILE A 7 -4.55 -0.55 -10.96
C ILE A 7 -3.73 -0.98 -12.18
N LYS A 8 -4.41 -1.49 -13.20
CA LYS A 8 -3.80 -1.86 -14.48
C LYS A 8 -3.45 -0.61 -15.29
N LYS A 9 -2.65 -0.79 -16.34
CA LYS A 9 -2.28 0.28 -17.28
C LYS A 9 -3.51 0.96 -17.94
N ASP A 10 -4.60 0.22 -18.09
CA ASP A 10 -5.89 0.69 -18.61
C ASP A 10 -6.78 1.37 -17.55
N LEU A 11 -6.24 1.68 -16.37
CA LEU A 11 -6.91 2.24 -15.19
C LEU A 11 -7.98 1.34 -14.56
N THR A 12 -8.15 0.10 -15.04
CA THR A 12 -9.05 -0.86 -14.40
C THR A 12 -8.45 -1.42 -13.12
N LYS A 13 -9.30 -1.82 -12.17
CA LYS A 13 -8.89 -2.40 -10.90
C LYS A 13 -8.99 -3.91 -10.95
N GLU A 14 -8.00 -4.59 -10.39
CA GLU A 14 -8.07 -6.03 -10.18
C GLU A 14 -7.46 -6.44 -8.83
N LYS A 15 -7.86 -7.62 -8.34
CA LYS A 15 -7.32 -8.19 -7.12
C LYS A 15 -5.85 -8.58 -7.32
N PHE A 16 -4.99 -8.14 -6.41
CA PHE A 16 -3.60 -8.60 -6.36
C PHE A 16 -3.56 -10.11 -6.08
N LYS A 17 -2.78 -10.82 -6.90
CA LYS A 17 -2.62 -12.28 -6.85
C LYS A 17 -1.14 -12.61 -6.91
N PRO A 18 -0.52 -13.15 -5.84
CA PRO A 18 0.89 -13.51 -5.82
C PRO A 18 1.30 -14.47 -6.95
N GLU A 19 0.36 -15.29 -7.44
CA GLU A 19 0.58 -16.25 -8.52
C GLU A 19 0.97 -15.55 -9.83
N LYS A 20 0.56 -14.29 -10.04
CA LYS A 20 0.98 -13.51 -11.21
C LYS A 20 2.48 -13.21 -11.19
N ILE A 21 3.04 -12.94 -10.01
CA ILE A 21 4.49 -12.71 -9.83
C ILE A 21 5.23 -14.02 -10.09
N ILE A 22 4.78 -15.12 -9.47
CA ILE A 22 5.40 -16.44 -9.63
C ILE A 22 5.41 -16.84 -11.11
N LYS A 23 4.27 -16.72 -11.80
CA LYS A 23 4.15 -17.05 -13.22
C LYS A 23 5.10 -16.20 -14.08
N SER A 24 5.09 -14.89 -13.88
CA SER A 24 5.96 -13.97 -14.63
C SER A 24 7.46 -14.27 -14.42
N LEU A 25 7.86 -14.62 -13.19
CA LEU A 25 9.25 -14.96 -12.89
C LEU A 25 9.66 -16.30 -13.52
N LYS A 26 8.78 -17.31 -13.48
CA LYS A 26 9.00 -18.58 -14.17
C LYS A 26 9.12 -18.42 -15.68
N GLU A 27 8.25 -17.61 -16.30
CA GLU A 27 8.31 -17.28 -17.74
C GLU A 27 9.62 -16.55 -18.10
N ALA A 28 10.20 -15.81 -17.17
CA ALA A 28 11.51 -15.18 -17.31
C ALA A 28 12.71 -16.13 -17.02
N GLY A 29 12.46 -17.40 -16.72
CA GLY A 29 13.50 -18.41 -16.46
C GLY A 29 13.94 -18.54 -15.00
N ALA A 30 13.23 -17.94 -14.04
CA ALA A 30 13.52 -18.12 -12.62
C ALA A 30 13.15 -19.53 -12.15
N SER A 31 13.92 -20.06 -11.18
CA SER A 31 13.58 -21.33 -10.53
C SER A 31 12.31 -21.19 -9.68
N ASP A 32 11.61 -22.31 -9.47
CA ASP A 32 10.40 -22.38 -8.66
C ASP A 32 10.58 -21.82 -7.25
N GLN A 33 11.71 -22.12 -6.61
CA GLN A 33 12.02 -21.63 -5.27
C GLN A 33 12.25 -20.13 -5.25
N LEU A 34 13.00 -19.60 -6.23
CA LEU A 34 13.26 -18.17 -6.33
C LEU A 34 11.97 -17.38 -6.62
N ALA A 35 11.15 -17.89 -7.54
CA ALA A 35 9.88 -17.26 -7.91
C ALA A 35 8.91 -17.16 -6.72
N LYS A 36 8.81 -18.22 -5.91
CA LYS A 36 8.00 -18.23 -4.68
C LYS A 36 8.51 -17.25 -3.64
N LYS A 37 9.82 -17.28 -3.36
CA LYS A 37 10.45 -16.38 -2.38
C LYS A 37 10.21 -14.91 -2.71
N ILE A 38 10.42 -14.51 -3.97
CA ILE A 38 10.20 -13.13 -4.41
C ILE A 38 8.71 -12.76 -4.31
N ALA A 39 7.80 -13.66 -4.67
CA ALA A 39 6.36 -13.40 -4.55
C ALA A 39 5.93 -13.17 -3.10
N GLU A 40 6.49 -13.92 -2.14
CA GLU A 40 6.26 -13.74 -0.71
C GLU A 40 6.79 -12.39 -0.23
N GLU A 41 8.06 -12.07 -0.50
CA GLU A 41 8.68 -10.80 -0.11
C GLU A 41 7.90 -9.59 -0.66
N VAL A 42 7.53 -9.62 -1.95
CA VAL A 42 6.76 -8.54 -2.58
C VAL A 42 5.36 -8.44 -1.96
N THR A 43 4.69 -9.55 -1.67
CA THR A 43 3.37 -9.54 -1.03
C THR A 43 3.44 -8.94 0.37
N GLU A 44 4.49 -9.27 1.12
CA GLU A 44 4.75 -8.74 2.45
C GLU A 44 4.97 -7.22 2.39
N GLU A 45 5.80 -6.73 1.48
CA GLU A 45 6.05 -5.29 1.31
C GLU A 45 4.80 -4.53 0.86
N ILE A 46 3.97 -5.09 -0.02
CA ILE A 46 2.71 -4.45 -0.42
C ILE A 46 1.72 -4.37 0.76
N SER A 47 1.76 -5.34 1.68
CA SER A 47 0.94 -5.31 2.90
C SER A 47 1.41 -4.27 3.93
N LYS A 48 2.69 -3.88 3.88
CA LYS A 48 3.30 -2.89 4.77
C LYS A 48 3.03 -1.47 4.28
N VAL A 49 1.84 -0.95 4.56
CA VAL A 49 1.61 0.50 4.41
C VAL A 49 2.23 1.21 5.62
N SER A 50 3.23 2.06 5.39
CA SER A 50 3.81 2.85 6.48
C SER A 50 2.78 3.78 7.10
N THR A 51 2.80 3.94 8.43
CA THR A 51 1.89 4.86 9.12
C THR A 51 2.02 6.28 8.58
N LYS A 52 3.22 6.69 8.14
CA LYS A 52 3.45 7.96 7.44
C LYS A 52 2.59 8.07 6.18
N LYS A 53 2.59 7.05 5.32
CA LYS A 53 1.80 7.04 4.08
C LYS A 53 0.29 7.09 4.34
N ILE A 54 -0.18 6.45 5.40
CA ILE A 54 -1.59 6.55 5.83
C ILE A 54 -1.92 7.98 6.25
N ARG A 55 -1.06 8.62 7.06
CA ARG A 55 -1.23 10.02 7.46
C ARG A 55 -1.29 10.97 6.27
N ASP A 56 -0.36 10.80 5.33
CA ASP A 56 -0.30 11.63 4.12
C ASP A 56 -1.59 11.49 3.29
N LEU A 57 -2.11 10.26 3.13
CA LEU A 57 -3.40 10.00 2.45
C LEU A 57 -4.59 10.64 3.18
N ILE A 58 -4.62 10.60 4.51
CA ILE A 58 -5.68 11.24 5.31
C ILE A 58 -5.66 12.75 5.08
N ILE A 59 -4.48 13.38 5.19
CA ILE A 59 -4.31 14.82 4.95
C ILE A 59 -4.77 15.20 3.55
N ASP A 60 -4.33 14.48 2.52
CA ASP A 60 -4.69 14.77 1.14
C ASP A 60 -6.18 14.61 0.88
N ARG A 61 -6.83 13.65 1.54
CA ARG A 61 -8.28 13.50 1.45
C ARG A 61 -9.03 14.60 2.19
N LEU A 62 -8.56 14.99 3.38
CA LEU A 62 -9.17 16.07 4.17
C LEU A 62 -9.05 17.43 3.47
N LYS A 63 -7.92 17.73 2.81
CA LYS A 63 -7.75 18.94 1.99
C LYS A 63 -8.87 19.12 0.95
N VAL A 64 -9.37 18.02 0.38
CA VAL A 64 -10.40 18.03 -0.66
C VAL A 64 -11.81 18.08 -0.08
N ILE A 65 -12.04 17.45 1.06
CA ILE A 65 -13.40 17.31 1.65
C ILE A 65 -13.71 18.45 2.64
N ASN A 66 -12.80 18.70 3.58
CA ASN A 66 -13.02 19.63 4.69
C ASN A 66 -11.67 20.07 5.29
N THR A 67 -11.32 21.33 5.06
CA THR A 67 -10.06 21.92 5.52
C THR A 67 -10.00 22.17 7.02
N GLU A 68 -11.12 22.44 7.70
CA GLU A 68 -11.13 22.59 9.17
C GLU A 68 -10.86 21.24 9.87
N ALA A 69 -11.39 20.16 9.31
CA ALA A 69 -11.13 18.81 9.79
C ALA A 69 -9.67 18.40 9.57
N LYS A 70 -9.05 18.85 8.47
CA LYS A 70 -7.60 18.70 8.23
C LYS A 70 -6.79 19.34 9.36
N GLU A 71 -7.05 20.61 9.66
CA GLU A 71 -6.30 21.35 10.68
C GLU A 71 -6.47 20.74 12.07
N SER A 72 -7.71 20.39 12.43
CA SER A 72 -8.01 19.70 13.70
C SER A 72 -7.25 18.38 13.83
N TRP A 73 -7.15 17.60 12.74
CA TRP A 73 -6.44 16.33 12.71
C TRP A 73 -4.91 16.50 12.75
N GLU A 74 -4.36 17.49 12.04
CA GLU A 74 -2.92 17.82 12.09
C GLU A 74 -2.50 18.25 13.50
N ASN A 75 -3.32 19.05 14.18
CA ASN A 75 -3.09 19.46 15.57
C ASN A 75 -3.10 18.28 16.54
N TYR A 76 -4.04 17.34 16.38
CA TYR A 76 -4.10 16.12 17.17
C TYR A 76 -2.84 15.25 16.99
N GLU A 77 -2.38 15.06 15.75
CA GLU A 77 -1.17 14.30 15.46
C GLU A 77 0.09 14.95 16.05
N GLN A 78 0.21 16.28 15.96
CA GLN A 78 1.32 17.00 16.57
C GLN A 78 1.34 16.85 18.09
N TYR A 79 0.18 17.00 18.73
CA TYR A 79 0.03 16.84 20.17
C TYR A 79 0.47 15.44 20.67
N ASN A 80 0.09 14.38 19.95
CA ASN A 80 0.42 13.01 20.34
C ASN A 80 1.90 12.65 20.09
N LYS A 81 2.53 13.21 19.05
CA LYS A 81 3.97 13.01 18.79
C LYS A 81 4.88 13.61 19.84
N VAL A 82 4.46 14.68 20.52
CA VAL A 82 5.25 15.34 21.58
C VAL A 82 5.23 14.52 22.89
N ARG A 83 4.31 13.55 23.01
CA ARG A 83 4.09 12.77 24.24
C ARG A 83 4.64 11.33 24.20
N THR A 84 5.19 10.90 23.08
CA THR A 84 5.77 9.55 22.90
C THR A 84 7.28 9.66 22.78
#